data_AF-A0A352NQY7-F1
#
_entry.id   AF-A0A352NQY7-F1
#
_cell.length_a   1.000
_cell.length_b   1.000
_cell.length_c   1.000
_cell.angle_alpha   90.00
_cell.angle_beta   90.00
_cell.angle_gamma   90.00
#
_symmetry.space_group_name_H-M   'P 1'
#
loop_
_entity.id
_entity.type
_entity.pdbx_description
1 polymer ?
#
loop_
_entity_poly.entity_id
_entity_poly.type
_entity_poly.pdbx_seq_one_letter_code
_entity_poly.pdbx_strand_id
1 'polypeptide(L)'
;MLAFVLLTVFIAGLMVGRTPEYIGKKVEPYDMKMVCLIVLVPPLLTLIGPAAAVIMPDAASWLANSGAHGFSEILYAFSSMGNNNGSSFGGFTANTVFTNVTGGWIMLLVRFIPMVAAIFLAGNMAQKKMVAVSEGTLSTSNTMFVGLLIGVILIVGALSFLPALALGPIADYFTMR
;
A
#
# COMPACT_ATOMS: atom_id res chain seq x y z
N MET A 1 -2.82 2.48 -8.63
CA MET A 1 -2.55 3.82 -9.19
C MET A 1 -3.75 4.75 -9.14
N LEU A 2 -4.91 4.40 -9.73
CA LEU A 2 -6.09 5.28 -9.71
C LEU A 2 -6.56 5.69 -8.29
N ALA A 3 -6.49 4.80 -7.31
CA ALA A 3 -6.81 5.16 -5.92
C ALA A 3 -5.87 6.24 -5.36
N PHE A 4 -4.57 6.19 -5.68
CA PHE A 4 -3.62 7.25 -5.31
C PHE A 4 -3.88 8.56 -6.06
N VAL A 5 -4.35 8.50 -7.30
CA VAL A 5 -4.80 9.70 -8.05
C VAL A 5 -5.98 10.36 -7.34
N LEU A 6 -6.99 9.58 -6.94
CA LEU A 6 -8.15 10.10 -6.21
C LEU A 6 -7.77 10.63 -4.83
N LEU A 7 -6.87 9.94 -4.11
CA LEU A 7 -6.33 10.43 -2.84
C LEU A 7 -5.58 11.76 -3.02
N THR A 8 -4.80 11.88 -4.10
CA THR A 8 -4.05 13.09 -4.44
C THR A 8 -4.99 14.26 -4.75
N VAL A 9 -6.01 14.02 -5.57
CA VAL A 9 -7.07 15.00 -5.87
C VAL A 9 -7.81 15.42 -4.59
N PHE A 10 -8.08 14.46 -3.70
CA PHE A 10 -8.73 14.73 -2.41
C PHE A 10 -7.88 15.66 -1.54
N ILE A 11 -6.61 15.35 -1.35
CA ILE A 11 -5.67 16.18 -0.58
C ILE A 11 -5.54 17.57 -1.22
N ALA A 12 -5.35 17.64 -2.53
CA ALA A 12 -5.20 18.90 -3.25
C ALA A 12 -6.44 19.79 -3.13
N GLY A 13 -7.64 19.22 -3.31
CA GLY A 13 -8.90 19.93 -3.15
C GLY A 13 -9.05 20.51 -1.74
N LEU A 14 -8.75 19.71 -0.71
CA LEU A 14 -8.78 20.18 0.68
C LEU A 14 -7.78 21.30 0.97
N MET A 15 -6.55 21.22 0.46
CA MET A 15 -5.52 22.24 0.66
C MET A 15 -5.91 23.62 0.09
N VAL A 16 -6.68 23.63 -0.99
CA VAL A 16 -7.14 24.87 -1.66
C VAL A 16 -8.57 25.25 -1.24
N GLY A 17 -9.19 24.50 -0.32
CA GLY A 17 -10.55 24.76 0.17
C GLY A 17 -11.64 24.53 -0.88
N ARG A 18 -11.41 23.63 -1.84
CA ARG A 18 -12.34 23.27 -2.92
C ARG A 18 -12.82 21.83 -2.77
N THR A 19 -14.00 21.54 -3.30
CA THR A 19 -14.49 20.16 -3.36
C THR A 19 -13.58 19.36 -4.30
N PRO A 20 -13.04 18.21 -3.87
CA PRO A 20 -12.23 17.35 -4.72
C PRO A 20 -12.98 16.85 -5.95
N GLU A 21 -12.32 16.91 -7.11
CA GLU A 21 -12.90 16.53 -8.39
C GLU A 21 -11.85 15.87 -9.28
N TYR A 22 -12.19 14.70 -9.83
CA TYR A 22 -11.38 14.01 -10.82
C TYR A 22 -12.18 13.85 -12.10
N ILE A 23 -11.64 14.28 -13.24
CA ILE A 23 -12.27 14.19 -14.57
C ILE A 23 -13.73 14.66 -14.60
N GLY A 24 -14.06 15.80 -13.99
CA GLY A 24 -15.44 16.30 -13.95
C GLY A 24 -16.33 15.67 -12.88
N LYS A 25 -15.86 14.63 -12.16
CA LYS A 25 -16.64 13.91 -11.16
C LYS A 25 -16.17 14.25 -9.75
N LYS A 26 -17.11 14.67 -8.90
CA LYS A 26 -16.84 14.97 -7.49
C LYS A 26 -16.43 13.70 -6.73
N VAL A 27 -15.39 13.81 -5.93
CA VAL A 27 -14.97 12.75 -5.00
C VAL A 27 -15.62 13.03 -3.65
N GLU A 28 -16.47 12.11 -3.20
CA GLU A 28 -17.31 12.25 -2.01
C GLU A 28 -16.86 11.28 -0.91
N PRO A 29 -17.40 11.40 0.33
CA PRO A 29 -16.96 10.56 1.45
C PRO A 29 -17.05 9.05 1.19
N TYR A 30 -18.03 8.58 0.42
CA TYR A 30 -18.13 7.17 0.05
C TYR A 30 -16.94 6.72 -0.81
N ASP A 31 -16.58 7.50 -1.83
CA ASP A 31 -15.44 7.18 -2.69
C ASP A 31 -14.15 7.13 -1.88
N MET A 32 -14.00 8.08 -0.95
CA MET A 32 -12.81 8.10 -0.11
C MET A 32 -12.73 6.91 0.84
N LYS A 33 -13.85 6.40 1.36
CA LYS A 33 -13.84 5.13 2.10
C LYS A 33 -13.32 3.99 1.23
N MET A 34 -13.76 3.89 -0.02
CA MET A 34 -13.29 2.86 -0.95
C MET A 34 -11.81 3.04 -1.31
N VAL A 35 -11.36 4.27 -1.56
CA VAL A 35 -9.95 4.59 -1.81
C VAL A 35 -9.08 4.22 -0.61
N CYS A 36 -9.51 4.53 0.61
CA CYS A 36 -8.82 4.14 1.84
C CYS A 36 -8.68 2.63 1.96
N LEU A 37 -9.74 1.85 1.65
CA LEU A 37 -9.64 0.38 1.63
C LEU A 37 -8.61 -0.10 0.60
N ILE A 38 -8.59 0.50 -0.59
CA ILE A 38 -7.63 0.11 -1.64
C ILE A 38 -6.18 0.41 -1.23
N VAL A 39 -5.94 1.57 -0.61
CA VAL A 39 -4.59 2.05 -0.28
C VAL A 39 -4.05 1.46 1.02
N LEU A 40 -4.89 1.24 2.03
CA LEU A 40 -4.45 0.86 3.37
C LEU A 40 -4.39 -0.66 3.61
N VAL A 41 -5.16 -1.47 2.88
CA VAL A 41 -5.15 -2.93 3.06
C VAL A 41 -3.78 -3.55 2.76
N PRO A 42 -3.09 -3.23 1.63
CA PRO A 42 -1.76 -3.79 1.36
C PRO A 42 -0.70 -3.46 2.42
N PRO A 43 -0.49 -2.20 2.85
CA PRO A 43 0.51 -1.90 3.89
C PRO A 43 0.14 -2.52 5.25
N LEU A 44 -1.14 -2.55 5.61
CA LEU A 44 -1.57 -3.16 6.86
C LEU A 44 -1.21 -4.66 6.91
N LEU A 45 -1.56 -5.41 5.86
CA LEU A 45 -1.29 -6.85 5.81
C LEU A 45 0.20 -7.16 5.61
N THR A 46 0.92 -6.27 4.91
CA THR A 46 2.39 -6.31 4.81
C THR A 46 3.08 -6.15 6.16
N LEU A 47 2.50 -5.42 7.12
CA LEU A 47 3.08 -5.22 8.45
C LEU A 47 2.60 -6.25 9.47
N ILE A 48 1.33 -6.66 9.41
CA ILE A 48 0.78 -7.70 10.30
C ILE A 48 1.46 -9.06 10.07
N GLY A 49 1.77 -9.40 8.81
CA GLY A 49 2.44 -10.65 8.46
C GLY A 49 3.80 -10.85 9.16
N PRO A 50 4.77 -9.94 8.97
CA PRO A 50 6.05 -9.97 9.68
C PRO A 50 5.88 -9.90 11.18
N ALA A 51 4.98 -9.05 11.70
CA ALA A 51 4.72 -8.95 13.13
C ALA A 51 4.26 -10.29 13.73
N ALA A 52 3.40 -11.02 13.02
CA ALA A 52 2.98 -12.37 13.42
C ALA A 52 4.10 -13.40 13.25
N ALA A 53 4.94 -13.28 12.23
CA ALA A 53 6.04 -14.21 11.99
C ALA A 53 7.15 -14.09 13.03
N VAL A 54 7.56 -12.89 13.43
CA VAL A 54 8.68 -12.69 14.36
C VAL A 54 8.39 -13.15 15.80
N ILE A 55 7.11 -13.29 16.17
CA ILE A 55 6.71 -13.80 17.50
C ILE A 55 6.61 -15.33 17.52
N MET A 56 6.73 -16.01 16.38
CA MET A 56 6.66 -17.47 16.32
C MET A 56 7.94 -18.08 16.91
N PRO A 57 7.85 -19.09 17.78
CA PRO A 57 9.02 -19.73 18.38
C PRO A 57 10.01 -20.29 17.34
N ASP A 58 9.47 -20.81 16.24
CA ASP A 58 10.25 -21.44 15.17
C ASP A 58 10.78 -20.43 14.14
N ALA A 59 10.50 -19.12 14.29
CA ALA A 59 10.81 -18.11 13.26
C ALA A 59 12.28 -18.14 12.85
N ALA A 60 13.19 -18.27 13.81
CA ALA A 60 14.62 -18.34 13.55
C ALA A 60 15.04 -19.56 12.71
N SER A 61 14.29 -20.66 12.78
CA SER A 61 14.56 -21.87 11.98
C SER A 61 14.18 -21.71 10.50
N TRP A 62 13.40 -20.68 10.17
CA TRP A 62 12.96 -20.41 8.80
C TRP A 62 13.92 -19.51 8.03
N LEU A 63 14.90 -18.91 8.71
CA LEU A 63 15.81 -17.91 8.14
C LEU A 63 17.10 -18.55 7.65
N ALA A 64 17.61 -18.09 6.52
CA ALA A 64 18.95 -18.44 6.07
C ALA A 64 20.01 -17.51 6.68
N ASN A 65 19.60 -16.31 7.10
CA ASN A 65 20.48 -15.29 7.66
C ASN A 65 20.03 -14.86 9.06
N SER A 66 20.98 -14.42 9.88
CA SER A 66 20.72 -13.86 11.21
C SER A 66 20.72 -12.32 11.20
N GLY A 67 20.31 -11.71 12.32
CA GLY A 67 20.37 -10.26 12.49
C GLY A 67 19.38 -9.50 11.61
N ALA A 68 19.77 -8.30 11.14
CA ALA A 68 18.92 -7.41 10.34
C ALA A 68 18.55 -8.01 8.98
N HIS A 69 19.45 -8.77 8.35
CA HIS A 69 19.15 -9.49 7.11
C HIS A 69 18.08 -10.57 7.31
N GLY A 70 18.14 -11.31 8.42
CA GLY A 70 17.10 -12.30 8.76
C GLY A 70 15.71 -11.68 8.92
N PHE A 71 15.62 -10.51 9.56
CA PHE A 71 14.34 -9.76 9.59
C PHE A 71 13.92 -9.29 8.19
N SER A 72 14.87 -8.89 7.34
CA SER A 72 14.60 -8.49 5.96
C SER A 72 14.05 -9.64 5.11
N GLU A 73 14.49 -10.88 5.34
CA GLU A 73 13.92 -12.09 4.70
C GLU A 73 12.43 -12.25 5.02
N ILE A 74 12.05 -12.13 6.29
CA ILE A 74 10.65 -12.17 6.74
C ILE A 74 9.87 -11.00 6.12
N LEU A 75 10.38 -9.78 6.29
CA LEU A 75 9.73 -8.56 5.83
C LEU A 75 9.48 -8.62 4.32
N TYR A 76 10.46 -9.09 3.54
CA TYR A 76 10.34 -9.21 2.09
C TYR A 76 9.34 -10.29 1.69
N ALA A 77 9.36 -11.47 2.33
CA ALA A 77 8.41 -12.54 2.03
C ALA A 77 6.96 -12.07 2.23
N PHE A 78 6.66 -11.43 3.35
CA PHE A 78 5.31 -10.93 3.62
C PHE A 78 4.97 -9.64 2.87
N SER A 79 5.94 -8.81 2.48
CA SER A 79 5.71 -7.69 1.55
C SER A 79 5.32 -8.20 0.17
N SER A 80 5.98 -9.25 -0.31
CA SER A 80 5.66 -9.88 -1.59
C SER A 80 4.26 -10.49 -1.58
N MET A 81 3.92 -11.26 -0.54
CA MET A 81 2.58 -11.81 -0.35
C MET A 81 1.53 -10.70 -0.16
N GLY A 82 1.86 -9.70 0.67
CA GLY A 82 1.04 -8.54 1.03
C GLY A 82 0.86 -7.52 -0.10
N ASN A 83 1.45 -7.77 -1.27
CA ASN A 83 1.25 -6.98 -2.49
C ASN A 83 1.02 -7.85 -3.73
N ASN A 84 0.78 -9.16 -3.55
CA ASN A 84 0.61 -10.14 -4.63
C ASN A 84 1.72 -10.08 -5.71
N ASN A 85 2.97 -9.86 -5.32
CA ASN A 85 4.10 -9.73 -6.24
C ASN A 85 4.64 -11.09 -6.72
N GLY A 86 4.95 -11.99 -5.77
CA GLY A 86 5.46 -13.33 -6.06
C GLY A 86 6.99 -13.48 -5.98
N SER A 87 7.73 -12.39 -5.84
CA SER A 87 9.19 -12.43 -5.61
C SER A 87 9.54 -13.00 -4.23
N SER A 88 10.73 -13.57 -4.08
CA SER A 88 11.28 -14.06 -2.80
C SER A 88 12.79 -13.87 -2.76
N PHE A 89 13.35 -13.66 -1.56
CA PHE A 89 14.80 -13.72 -1.33
C PHE A 89 15.38 -15.13 -1.51
N GLY A 90 14.54 -16.17 -1.46
CA GLY A 90 14.97 -17.57 -1.61
C GLY A 90 15.60 -18.19 -0.37
N GLY A 91 16.09 -17.38 0.58
CA GLY A 91 16.61 -17.86 1.88
C GLY A 91 15.53 -18.19 2.92
N PHE A 92 14.36 -17.55 2.82
CA PHE A 92 13.24 -17.79 3.74
C PHE A 92 12.53 -19.13 3.44
N THR A 93 12.56 -20.06 4.40
CA THR A 93 11.87 -21.35 4.30
C THR A 93 10.36 -21.15 4.47
N ALA A 94 9.69 -20.86 3.36
CA ALA A 94 8.27 -20.54 3.36
C ALA A 94 7.34 -21.77 3.42
N ASN A 95 7.86 -22.99 3.23
CA ASN A 95 7.05 -24.22 3.26
C ASN A 95 6.78 -24.69 4.70
N THR A 96 6.13 -23.84 5.48
CA THR A 96 5.67 -24.16 6.83
C THR A 96 4.15 -24.02 6.87
N VAL A 97 3.48 -24.73 7.78
CA VAL A 97 2.02 -24.61 7.94
C VAL A 97 1.64 -23.15 8.25
N PHE A 98 2.40 -22.49 9.12
CA PHE A 98 2.18 -21.09 9.48
C PHE A 98 2.25 -20.17 8.26
N THR A 99 3.35 -20.21 7.50
CA THR A 99 3.57 -19.32 6.37
C THR A 99 2.60 -19.61 5.23
N ASN A 100 2.32 -20.88 4.93
CA ASN A 100 1.35 -21.26 3.89
C ASN A 100 -0.06 -20.77 4.21
N VAL A 101 -0.53 -20.95 5.45
CA VAL A 101 -1.88 -20.53 5.85
C VAL A 101 -1.98 -19.01 5.97
N THR A 102 -1.07 -18.38 6.71
CA THR A 102 -1.10 -16.93 6.95
C THR A 102 -0.83 -16.16 5.67
N GLY A 103 0.18 -16.58 4.91
CA GLY A 103 0.52 -16.02 3.60
C GLY A 103 -0.63 -16.17 2.60
N GLY A 104 -1.26 -17.35 2.54
CA GLY A 104 -2.43 -17.59 1.71
C GLY A 104 -3.58 -16.63 2.01
N TRP A 105 -3.93 -16.45 3.30
CA TRP A 105 -4.94 -15.48 3.71
C TRP A 105 -4.56 -14.04 3.37
N ILE A 106 -3.32 -13.64 3.62
CA ILE A 106 -2.82 -12.30 3.27
C ILE A 106 -2.97 -12.06 1.76
N MET A 107 -2.54 -13.00 0.93
CA MET A 107 -2.63 -12.88 -0.53
C MET A 107 -4.09 -12.76 -0.99
N LEU A 108 -5.02 -13.54 -0.42
CA LEU A 108 -6.45 -13.45 -0.73
C LEU A 108 -7.02 -12.08 -0.35
N LEU A 109 -6.76 -11.62 0.87
CA LEU A 109 -7.33 -10.37 1.39
C LEU A 109 -6.81 -9.15 0.63
N VAL A 110 -5.49 -9.09 0.38
CA VAL A 110 -4.85 -8.02 -0.41
C VAL A 110 -5.34 -8.01 -1.85
N ARG A 111 -5.70 -9.17 -2.41
CA ARG A 111 -6.21 -9.25 -3.77
C ARG A 111 -7.67 -8.78 -3.84
N PHE A 112 -8.52 -9.37 -3.01
CA PHE A 112 -9.96 -9.26 -3.20
C PHE A 112 -10.58 -8.05 -2.50
N ILE A 113 -10.07 -7.60 -1.35
CA ILE A 113 -10.63 -6.42 -0.69
C ILE A 113 -10.45 -5.16 -1.55
N PRO A 114 -9.23 -4.81 -2.03
CA PRO A 114 -9.05 -3.67 -2.93
C PRO A 114 -9.80 -3.83 -4.25
N MET A 115 -9.91 -5.05 -4.80
CA MET A 115 -10.65 -5.31 -6.03
C MET A 115 -12.14 -5.02 -5.85
N VAL A 116 -12.75 -5.53 -4.78
CA VAL A 116 -14.17 -5.28 -4.46
C VAL A 116 -14.41 -3.79 -4.21
N ALA A 117 -13.54 -3.13 -3.44
CA ALA A 117 -13.62 -1.69 -3.21
C ALA A 117 -13.50 -0.88 -4.51
N ALA A 118 -12.64 -1.31 -5.44
CA ALA A 118 -12.50 -0.67 -6.75
C ALA A 118 -13.76 -0.82 -7.62
N ILE A 119 -14.44 -1.97 -7.58
CA ILE A 119 -15.70 -2.19 -8.29
C ILE A 119 -16.80 -1.29 -7.73
N PHE A 120 -16.94 -1.21 -6.40
CA PHE A 120 -17.92 -0.33 -5.76
C PHE A 120 -17.64 1.15 -6.02
N LEU A 121 -16.37 1.55 -5.97
CA LEU A 121 -15.93 2.90 -6.34
C LEU A 121 -16.29 3.22 -7.80
N ALA A 122 -16.03 2.30 -8.73
CA ALA A 122 -16.36 2.49 -10.14
C ALA A 122 -17.88 2.60 -10.34
N GLY A 123 -18.67 1.77 -9.67
CA GLY A 123 -20.14 1.82 -9.71
C GLY A 123 -20.68 3.16 -9.19
N ASN A 124 -20.18 3.64 -8.06
CA ASN A 124 -20.58 4.93 -7.51
C ASN A 124 -20.18 6.08 -8.45
N MET A 125 -18.94 6.08 -8.96
CA MET A 125 -18.44 7.09 -9.89
C MET A 125 -19.23 7.10 -11.21
N ALA A 126 -19.67 5.95 -11.72
CA ALA A 126 -20.44 5.86 -12.96
C ALA A 126 -21.77 6.63 -12.87
N GLN A 127 -22.43 6.63 -11.71
CA GLN A 127 -23.71 7.30 -11.48
C GLN A 127 -23.59 8.82 -11.32
N LYS A 128 -22.38 9.34 -11.11
CA LYS A 128 -22.16 10.78 -10.91
C LYS A 128 -22.25 11.58 -12.19
N LYS A 129 -22.89 12.74 -12.09
CA LYS A 129 -22.91 13.76 -13.13
C LYS A 129 -21.54 14.44 -13.25
N MET A 130 -21.20 14.80 -14.48
CA MET A 130 -20.04 15.62 -14.79
C MET A 130 -20.33 17.08 -14.44
N VAL A 131 -19.37 17.74 -13.82
CA VAL A 131 -19.38 19.18 -13.53
C VAL A 131 -18.57 19.88 -14.62
N ALA A 132 -19.00 21.08 -15.00
CA ALA A 132 -18.26 21.90 -15.95
C ALA A 132 -16.94 22.39 -15.35
N VAL A 133 -15.89 22.46 -16.17
CA VAL A 133 -14.59 23.00 -15.77
C VAL A 133 -14.76 24.48 -15.40
N SER A 134 -14.20 24.87 -14.26
CA SER A 134 -14.19 26.24 -13.76
C SER A 134 -12.77 26.69 -13.45
N GLU A 135 -12.56 27.97 -13.15
CA GLU A 135 -11.26 28.49 -12.69
C GLU A 135 -10.75 27.78 -11.41
N GLY A 136 -11.65 27.21 -10.61
CA GLY A 136 -11.31 26.44 -9.41
C GLY A 136 -11.01 24.96 -9.66
N THR A 137 -11.11 24.48 -10.90
CA THR A 137 -10.88 23.06 -11.23
C THR A 137 -9.38 22.78 -11.31
N LEU A 138 -8.89 21.88 -10.46
CA LEU A 138 -7.50 21.44 -10.46
C LEU A 138 -7.18 20.67 -11.76
N SER A 139 -6.16 21.11 -12.50
CA SER A 139 -5.66 20.34 -13.65
C SER A 139 -4.92 19.09 -13.19
N THR A 140 -5.38 17.91 -13.63
CA THR A 140 -4.79 16.60 -13.28
C THR A 140 -3.86 16.04 -14.37
N SER A 141 -3.45 16.87 -15.33
CA SER A 141 -2.66 16.48 -16.51
C SER A 141 -1.37 17.29 -16.69
N ASN A 142 -1.03 18.13 -15.71
CA ASN A 142 0.17 18.98 -15.76
C ASN A 142 1.30 18.40 -14.90
N THR A 143 2.49 18.96 -15.03
CA THR A 143 3.69 18.54 -14.28
C THR A 143 3.55 18.75 -12.78
N MET A 144 2.81 19.77 -12.33
CA MET A 144 2.52 20.01 -10.92
C MET A 144 1.75 18.83 -10.31
N PHE A 145 0.70 18.35 -10.97
CA PHE A 145 -0.08 17.21 -10.48
C PHE A 145 0.74 15.93 -10.48
N VAL A 146 1.60 15.72 -11.49
CA VAL A 146 2.53 14.59 -11.51
C VAL A 146 3.46 14.63 -10.30
N GLY A 147 4.07 15.78 -10.01
CA GLY A 147 4.93 15.96 -8.84
C GLY A 147 4.19 15.71 -7.53
N LEU A 148 2.96 16.23 -7.40
CA LEU A 148 2.13 16.01 -6.22
C LEU A 148 1.77 14.54 -6.05
N LEU A 149 1.38 13.84 -7.12
CA LEU A 149 1.05 12.41 -7.09
C LEU A 149 2.25 11.57 -6.65
N ILE A 150 3.43 11.84 -7.21
CA ILE A 150 4.68 11.17 -6.80
C ILE A 150 4.94 11.44 -5.32
N GLY A 151 4.83 12.70 -4.88
CA GLY A 151 5.01 13.08 -3.48
C GLY A 151 4.07 12.34 -2.53
N VAL A 152 2.78 12.26 -2.86
CA VAL A 152 1.78 11.52 -2.07
C VAL A 152 2.13 10.03 -1.98
N ILE A 153 2.50 9.40 -3.10
CA ILE A 153 2.89 7.98 -3.11
C ILE A 153 4.13 7.75 -2.24
N LEU A 154 5.16 8.58 -2.38
CA LEU A 154 6.39 8.48 -1.60
C LEU A 154 6.15 8.71 -0.11
N ILE A 155 5.36 9.72 0.26
CA ILE A 155 5.06 10.02 1.67
C ILE A 155 4.28 8.87 2.30
N VAL A 156 3.21 8.39 1.64
CA VAL A 156 2.42 7.27 2.16
C VAL A 156 3.28 6.02 2.32
N GLY A 157 4.09 5.68 1.32
CA GLY A 157 4.99 4.53 1.37
C GLY A 157 6.06 4.67 2.46
N ALA A 158 6.78 5.79 2.47
CA ALA A 158 7.86 6.04 3.42
C ALA A 158 7.33 6.01 4.86
N LEU A 159 6.25 6.74 5.17
CA LEU A 159 5.71 6.79 6.53
C LEU A 159 5.13 5.44 6.99
N SER A 160 4.66 4.60 6.06
CA SER A 160 4.15 3.26 6.40
C SER A 160 5.26 2.27 6.73
N PHE A 161 6.38 2.33 6.00
CA PHE A 161 7.40 1.27 6.04
C PHE A 161 8.73 1.68 6.65
N LEU A 162 8.99 2.97 6.87
CA LEU A 162 10.28 3.45 7.41
C LEU A 162 10.69 2.75 8.71
N PRO A 163 9.81 2.52 9.72
CA PRO A 163 10.21 1.81 10.93
C PRO A 163 10.65 0.36 10.67
N ALA A 164 9.93 -0.36 9.78
CA ALA A 164 10.29 -1.72 9.42
C ALA A 164 11.58 -1.75 8.58
N LEU A 165 11.74 -0.84 7.62
CA LEU A 165 12.94 -0.74 6.80
C LEU A 165 14.17 -0.36 7.63
N ALA A 166 14.00 0.47 8.67
CA ALA A 166 15.05 0.84 9.62
C ALA A 166 15.63 -0.38 10.34
N LEU A 167 14.79 -1.34 10.74
CA LEU A 167 15.19 -2.55 11.45
C LEU A 167 15.70 -3.68 10.54
N GLY A 168 15.38 -3.60 9.24
CA GLY A 168 15.82 -4.57 8.23
C GLY A 168 16.97 -4.04 7.39
N PRO A 169 16.73 -3.70 6.11
CA PRO A 169 17.80 -3.42 5.15
C PRO A 169 18.65 -2.20 5.52
N ILE A 170 18.10 -1.20 6.19
CA ILE A 170 18.87 -0.02 6.61
C ILE A 170 19.84 -0.38 7.72
N ALA A 171 19.39 -1.11 8.75
CA ALA A 171 20.29 -1.62 9.79
C ALA A 171 21.33 -2.57 9.18
N ASP A 172 20.94 -3.43 8.25
CA ASP A 172 21.83 -4.35 7.57
C ASP A 172 22.97 -3.61 6.86
N TYR A 173 22.65 -2.56 6.10
CA TYR A 173 23.64 -1.70 5.44
C TYR A 173 24.67 -1.09 6.39
N PHE A 174 24.28 -0.72 7.62
CA PHE A 174 25.19 -0.12 8.60
C PHE A 174 25.91 -1.13 9.50
N THR A 175 25.48 -2.39 9.51
CA THR A 175 26.00 -3.42 10.43
C THR A 175 26.77 -4.54 9.73
N MET A 176 26.46 -4.83 8.45
CA MET A 176 27.29 -5.67 7.61
C MET A 176 28.61 -4.96 7.32
N ARG A 177 29.69 -5.44 7.97
CA ARG A 177 31.08 -5.15 7.62
C ARG A 177 31.63 -6.27 6.75
#